data_AF-A0A250YEG7-F1
#
_entry.id   AF-A0A250YEG7-F1
#
_cell.length_a   1.000
_cell.length_b   1.000
_cell.length_c   1.000
_cell.angle_alpha   90.00
_cell.angle_beta   90.00
_cell.angle_gamma   90.00
#
_symmetry.space_group_name_H-M   'P 1'
#
loop_
_entity.id
_entity.type
_entity.pdbx_description
1 polymer ?
#
loop_
_entity_poly.entity_id
_entity_poly.type
_entity_poly.pdbx_seq_one_letter_code
_entity_poly.pdbx_strand_id
1 'polypeptide(L)'
;MSSSTNVDLLMKVGEVVDKLFDLDEKLMLEWIQNGAAQPLDQPQEDAEEQPVFRIVPCVLEAAKQVRSENPEGLDVYMRILQLLTTMDDGIQAIVQCPDTGKDTWDLLFDLVCHEFCQSDDPPIILQEQKTVLASVFSVLSTIYASQAEQEYLKTEKVDLPLIDSLIRVFQNMEHCQKKSENSTEPNTEETKKSDLTQDDFHLKILKDISCEFLSNIFQTLTKETVSRGLKEGQLNKQKCSCAFQNLLPLYSPVVEDFIKMLHEVDKALADDLKESFPSLKVQT
;
A
#
# COMPACT_ATOMS: atom_id res chain seq x y z
N MET A 1 -24.04 14.39 -14.65
CA MET A 1 -25.13 13.99 -13.72
C MET A 1 -24.60 12.83 -12.92
N SER A 2 -23.91 13.10 -11.81
CA SER A 2 -23.55 12.10 -10.80
C SER A 2 -24.83 11.80 -10.03
N SER A 3 -25.54 10.74 -10.43
CA SER A 3 -26.68 10.24 -9.67
C SER A 3 -26.13 9.44 -8.50
N SER A 4 -26.37 9.83 -7.25
CA SER A 4 -25.83 9.10 -6.08
C SER A 4 -26.27 7.62 -6.07
N THR A 5 -27.38 7.29 -6.76
CA THR A 5 -27.82 5.91 -7.02
C THR A 5 -26.78 5.05 -7.74
N ASN A 6 -25.93 5.65 -8.58
CA ASN A 6 -24.88 4.91 -9.29
C ASN A 6 -23.72 4.54 -8.35
N VAL A 7 -23.35 5.44 -7.43
CA VAL A 7 -22.30 5.19 -6.43
C VAL A 7 -22.77 4.14 -5.42
N ASP A 8 -24.02 4.22 -4.98
CA ASP A 8 -24.62 3.20 -4.10
C ASP A 8 -24.67 1.82 -4.78
N LEU A 9 -25.04 1.77 -6.06
CA LEU A 9 -25.04 0.54 -6.83
C LEU A 9 -23.63 -0.04 -6.99
N LEU A 10 -22.64 0.80 -7.32
CA LEU A 10 -21.24 0.38 -7.39
C LEU A 10 -20.78 -0.20 -6.06
N MET A 11 -21.02 0.49 -4.94
CA MET A 11 -20.70 -0.03 -3.61
C MET A 11 -21.31 -1.43 -3.38
N LYS A 12 -22.60 -1.62 -3.68
CA LYS A 12 -23.27 -2.93 -3.49
C LYS A 12 -22.75 -4.01 -4.41
N VAL A 13 -22.41 -3.68 -5.67
CA VAL A 13 -21.76 -4.61 -6.58
C VAL A 13 -20.37 -4.98 -6.06
N GLY A 14 -19.60 -4.00 -5.59
CA GLY A 14 -18.30 -4.20 -4.95
C GLY A 14 -18.40 -5.15 -3.75
N GLU A 15 -19.35 -4.92 -2.83
CA GLU A 15 -19.53 -5.77 -1.64
C GLU A 15 -19.82 -7.24 -2.02
N VAL A 16 -20.54 -7.47 -3.13
CA VAL A 16 -20.81 -8.82 -3.63
C VAL A 16 -19.56 -9.43 -4.23
N VAL A 17 -18.82 -8.69 -5.07
CA VAL A 17 -17.58 -9.16 -5.70
C VAL A 17 -16.51 -9.47 -4.65
N ASP A 18 -16.31 -8.58 -3.68
CA ASP A 18 -15.40 -8.77 -2.55
C ASP A 18 -15.68 -10.08 -1.82
N LYS A 19 -16.94 -10.30 -1.43
CA LYS A 19 -17.35 -11.53 -0.74
C LYS A 19 -17.20 -12.78 -1.61
N LEU A 20 -17.50 -12.70 -2.90
CA LEU A 20 -17.35 -13.84 -3.81
C LEU A 20 -15.87 -14.21 -3.96
N PHE A 21 -15.01 -13.22 -4.10
CA PHE A 21 -13.56 -13.43 -4.24
C PHE A 21 -12.94 -13.94 -2.93
N ASP A 22 -13.40 -13.46 -1.78
CA ASP A 22 -12.97 -13.94 -0.46
C ASP A 22 -13.38 -15.41 -0.19
N LEU A 23 -14.49 -15.87 -0.78
CA LEU A 23 -15.05 -17.21 -0.55
C LEU A 23 -14.68 -18.25 -1.62
N ASP A 24 -14.47 -17.85 -2.86
CA ASP A 24 -14.28 -18.74 -4.00
C ASP A 24 -13.13 -18.30 -4.90
N GLU A 25 -11.94 -18.83 -4.59
CA GLU A 25 -10.71 -18.66 -5.36
C GLU A 25 -10.87 -19.10 -6.83
N LYS A 26 -11.62 -20.19 -7.08
CA LYS A 26 -11.81 -20.71 -8.45
C LYS A 26 -12.65 -19.76 -9.28
N LEU A 27 -13.71 -19.21 -8.68
CA LEU A 27 -14.52 -18.19 -9.33
C LEU A 27 -13.69 -16.94 -9.66
N MET A 28 -12.81 -16.52 -8.73
CA MET A 28 -11.89 -15.40 -8.98
C MET A 28 -10.98 -15.69 -10.17
N LEU A 29 -10.38 -16.88 -10.25
CA LEU A 29 -9.55 -17.32 -11.37
C LEU A 29 -10.33 -17.35 -12.69
N GLU A 30 -11.55 -17.87 -12.69
CA GLU A 30 -12.41 -17.86 -13.87
C GLU A 30 -12.67 -16.43 -14.36
N TRP A 31 -12.91 -15.48 -13.45
CA TRP A 31 -13.14 -14.07 -13.81
C TRP A 31 -11.88 -13.40 -14.37
N ILE A 32 -10.71 -13.73 -13.84
CA ILE A 32 -9.41 -13.28 -14.38
C ILE A 32 -9.20 -13.83 -15.79
N GLN A 33 -9.40 -15.13 -15.99
CA GLN A 33 -9.10 -15.84 -17.24
C GLN A 33 -10.13 -15.57 -18.35
N ASN A 34 -11.42 -15.43 -18.01
CA ASN A 34 -12.47 -15.14 -18.99
C ASN A 34 -12.30 -13.75 -19.65
N GLY A 35 -11.59 -12.82 -18.99
CA GLY A 35 -11.16 -11.53 -19.57
C GLY A 35 -9.90 -11.60 -20.46
N ALA A 36 -9.22 -12.76 -20.54
CA ALA A 36 -8.02 -12.97 -21.35
C ALA A 36 -8.30 -13.67 -22.69
N ALA A 37 -9.53 -14.15 -22.92
CA ALA A 37 -9.88 -14.93 -24.09
C ALA A 37 -10.15 -14.05 -25.33
N GLN A 38 -9.11 -13.77 -26.11
CA GLN A 38 -9.18 -13.86 -27.58
C GLN A 38 -7.87 -14.46 -28.11
N PRO A 39 -7.91 -15.60 -28.83
CA PRO A 39 -6.80 -16.03 -29.65
C PRO A 39 -6.63 -15.07 -30.83
N LEU A 40 -5.43 -14.54 -31.02
CA LEU A 40 -5.04 -13.61 -32.11
C LEU A 40 -5.10 -14.20 -33.54
N ASP A 41 -5.69 -15.38 -33.74
CA ASP A 41 -5.54 -16.15 -35.00
C ASP A 41 -6.86 -16.67 -35.61
N GLN A 42 -7.97 -15.94 -35.47
CA GLN A 42 -9.16 -16.21 -36.31
C GLN A 42 -9.62 -14.96 -37.06
N PRO A 43 -9.66 -14.98 -38.41
CA PRO A 43 -10.29 -13.91 -39.18
C PRO A 43 -11.81 -14.04 -39.01
N GLN A 44 -12.36 -13.36 -38.02
CA GLN A 44 -13.81 -13.27 -37.83
C GLN A 44 -14.32 -12.00 -38.51
N GLU A 45 -14.51 -12.10 -39.83
CA GLU A 45 -15.41 -11.21 -40.56
C GLU A 45 -16.82 -11.47 -40.00
N ASP A 46 -17.47 -10.45 -39.42
CA ASP A 46 -18.85 -10.45 -38.90
C ASP A 46 -19.15 -10.95 -37.47
N ALA A 47 -18.24 -10.79 -36.49
CA ALA A 47 -18.62 -10.82 -35.07
C ALA A 47 -18.66 -9.40 -34.49
N GLU A 48 -19.80 -8.98 -33.94
CA GLU A 48 -19.86 -7.79 -33.07
C GLU A 48 -18.75 -7.92 -32.02
N GLU A 49 -17.85 -6.93 -31.93
CA GLU A 49 -16.78 -6.91 -30.94
C GLU A 49 -17.40 -7.03 -29.54
N GLN A 50 -17.47 -8.26 -29.00
CA GLN A 50 -17.84 -8.44 -27.60
C GLN A 50 -16.77 -7.74 -26.77
N PRO A 51 -17.15 -6.80 -25.88
CA PRO A 51 -16.15 -6.10 -25.10
C PRO A 51 -15.44 -7.14 -24.22
N VAL A 52 -14.13 -7.22 -24.37
CA VAL A 52 -13.29 -8.04 -23.50
C VAL A 52 -13.22 -7.33 -22.15
N PHE A 53 -14.16 -7.62 -21.26
CA PHE A 53 -14.20 -7.04 -19.93
C PHE A 53 -13.14 -7.71 -19.05
N ARG A 54 -12.03 -7.02 -18.85
CA ARG A 54 -11.00 -7.43 -17.87
C ARG A 54 -11.41 -6.93 -16.49
N ILE A 55 -11.28 -7.81 -15.49
CA ILE A 55 -11.71 -7.50 -14.11
C ILE A 55 -10.96 -6.30 -13.53
N VAL A 56 -9.64 -6.19 -13.75
CA VAL A 56 -8.82 -5.13 -13.15
C VAL A 56 -9.25 -3.73 -13.63
N PRO A 57 -9.34 -3.43 -14.95
CA PRO A 57 -9.87 -2.13 -15.41
C PRO A 57 -11.26 -1.79 -14.87
N CYS A 58 -12.17 -2.76 -14.76
CA CYS A 58 -13.50 -2.53 -14.19
C CYS A 58 -13.43 -2.14 -12.71
N VAL A 59 -12.57 -2.81 -11.92
CA VAL A 59 -12.35 -2.49 -10.51
C VAL A 59 -11.72 -1.10 -10.36
N LEU A 60 -10.73 -0.76 -11.18
CA LEU A 60 -10.08 0.56 -11.15
C LEU A 60 -11.06 1.69 -11.50
N GLU A 61 -11.88 1.50 -12.53
CA GLU A 61 -12.87 2.49 -12.93
C GLU A 61 -13.95 2.69 -11.86
N ALA A 62 -14.43 1.60 -11.27
CA ALA A 62 -15.37 1.69 -10.15
C ALA A 62 -14.76 2.39 -8.94
N ALA A 63 -13.50 2.06 -8.59
CA ALA A 63 -12.75 2.71 -7.53
C ALA A 63 -12.64 4.23 -7.76
N LYS A 64 -12.30 4.66 -8.98
CA LYS A 64 -12.23 6.09 -9.36
C LYS A 64 -13.57 6.81 -9.16
N GLN A 65 -14.68 6.15 -9.50
CA GLN A 65 -16.02 6.74 -9.35
C GLN A 65 -16.47 6.86 -7.89
N VAL A 66 -16.17 5.85 -7.05
CA VAL A 66 -16.58 5.90 -5.63
C VAL A 66 -15.64 6.73 -4.75
N ARG A 67 -14.36 6.88 -5.15
CA ARG A 67 -13.30 7.56 -4.38
C ARG A 67 -13.71 8.88 -3.73
N SER A 68 -14.44 9.73 -4.46
CA SER A 68 -14.79 11.09 -3.98
C SER A 68 -16.09 11.17 -3.18
N GLU A 69 -17.01 10.23 -3.36
CA GLU A 69 -18.37 10.29 -2.80
C GLU A 69 -18.62 9.22 -1.72
N ASN A 70 -17.86 8.12 -1.71
CA ASN A 70 -18.07 6.98 -0.83
C ASN A 70 -16.73 6.30 -0.45
N PRO A 71 -16.07 6.73 0.65
CA PRO A 71 -14.80 6.18 1.10
C PRO A 71 -14.91 4.71 1.58
N GLU A 72 -16.07 4.30 2.10
CA GLU A 72 -16.34 2.90 2.46
C GLU A 72 -16.38 2.02 1.20
N GLY A 73 -16.98 2.51 0.11
CA GLY A 73 -16.97 1.84 -1.18
C GLY A 73 -15.56 1.73 -1.77
N LEU A 74 -14.70 2.73 -1.56
CA LEU A 74 -13.31 2.66 -1.98
C LEU A 74 -12.55 1.54 -1.23
N ASP A 75 -12.75 1.38 0.07
CA ASP A 75 -12.15 0.30 0.87
C ASP A 75 -12.49 -1.08 0.27
N VAL A 76 -13.75 -1.29 -0.11
CA VAL A 76 -14.20 -2.53 -0.78
C VAL A 76 -13.43 -2.80 -2.07
N TYR A 77 -13.25 -1.80 -2.94
CA TYR A 77 -12.50 -2.01 -4.19
C TYR A 77 -11.00 -2.20 -3.98
N MET A 78 -10.41 -1.54 -2.97
CA MET A 78 -9.02 -1.78 -2.61
C MET A 78 -8.82 -3.18 -2.06
N ARG A 79 -9.78 -3.70 -1.29
CA ARG A 79 -9.79 -5.09 -0.84
C ARG A 79 -9.94 -6.08 -2.00
N ILE A 80 -10.77 -5.80 -2.99
CA ILE A 80 -10.85 -6.63 -4.21
C ILE A 80 -9.49 -6.70 -4.92
N LEU A 81 -8.80 -5.57 -5.09
CA LEU A 81 -7.44 -5.55 -5.65
C LEU A 81 -6.46 -6.35 -4.79
N GLN A 82 -6.54 -6.22 -3.46
CA GLN A 82 -5.74 -7.00 -2.54
C GLN A 82 -6.00 -8.51 -2.67
N LEU A 83 -7.26 -8.93 -2.76
CA LEU A 83 -7.64 -10.32 -2.97
C LEU A 83 -7.07 -10.86 -4.28
N LEU A 84 -7.10 -10.09 -5.37
CA LEU A 84 -6.45 -10.48 -6.62
C LEU A 84 -4.95 -10.74 -6.45
N THR A 85 -4.27 -9.96 -5.61
CA THR A 85 -2.83 -10.17 -5.35
C THR A 85 -2.50 -11.42 -4.52
N THR A 86 -3.50 -12.14 -4.01
CA THR A 86 -3.28 -13.41 -3.28
C THR A 86 -2.98 -14.59 -4.22
N MET A 87 -3.21 -14.42 -5.53
CA MET A 87 -2.96 -15.43 -6.55
C MET A 87 -1.99 -14.91 -7.61
N ASP A 88 -1.09 -15.77 -8.09
CA ASP A 88 -0.13 -15.41 -9.14
C ASP A 88 -0.82 -14.88 -10.41
N ASP A 89 -1.91 -15.53 -10.84
CA ASP A 89 -2.70 -15.11 -12.01
C ASP A 89 -3.34 -13.72 -11.79
N GLY A 90 -3.73 -13.39 -10.56
CA GLY A 90 -4.29 -12.07 -10.24
C GLY A 90 -3.22 -10.98 -10.19
N ILE A 91 -2.02 -11.30 -9.71
CA ILE A 91 -0.84 -10.42 -9.86
C ILE A 91 -0.57 -10.17 -11.34
N GLN A 92 -0.53 -11.22 -12.17
CA GLN A 92 -0.33 -11.09 -13.61
C GLN A 92 -1.44 -10.28 -14.28
N ALA A 93 -2.70 -10.43 -13.87
CA ALA A 93 -3.80 -9.63 -14.39
C ALA A 93 -3.61 -8.11 -14.16
N ILE A 94 -2.92 -7.74 -13.08
CA ILE A 94 -2.57 -6.34 -12.76
C ILE A 94 -1.34 -5.90 -13.55
N VAL A 95 -0.25 -6.68 -13.53
CA VAL A 95 1.06 -6.20 -14.00
C VAL A 95 1.33 -6.53 -15.48
N GLN A 96 0.81 -7.63 -16.04
CA GLN A 96 1.19 -8.11 -17.38
C GLN A 96 0.95 -7.08 -18.50
N CYS A 97 -0.11 -6.28 -18.39
CA CYS A 97 -0.40 -5.21 -19.34
C CYS A 97 0.18 -3.88 -18.82
N PRO A 98 1.13 -3.24 -19.53
CA PRO A 98 1.78 -2.01 -19.04
C PRO A 98 0.80 -0.89 -18.72
N ASP A 99 -0.25 -0.71 -19.52
CA ASP A 99 -1.25 0.33 -19.29
C ASP A 99 -2.07 0.03 -18.02
N THR A 100 -2.49 -1.22 -17.82
CA THR A 100 -3.23 -1.64 -16.61
C THR A 100 -2.35 -1.52 -15.36
N GLY A 101 -1.10 -1.97 -15.44
CA GLY A 101 -0.15 -1.89 -14.35
C GLY A 101 0.14 -0.45 -13.95
N LYS A 102 0.32 0.43 -14.94
CA LYS A 102 0.49 1.87 -14.72
C LYS A 102 -0.76 2.51 -14.14
N ASP A 103 -1.95 2.26 -14.69
CA ASP A 103 -3.21 2.83 -14.19
C ASP A 103 -3.50 2.39 -12.74
N THR A 104 -3.18 1.13 -12.41
CA THR A 104 -3.27 0.63 -11.04
C THR A 104 -2.29 1.36 -10.15
N TRP A 105 -1.02 1.44 -10.56
CA TRP A 105 0.01 2.12 -9.79
C TRP A 105 -0.32 3.59 -9.55
N ASP A 106 -0.69 4.34 -10.59
CA ASP A 106 -0.98 5.78 -10.50
C ASP A 106 -2.16 6.04 -9.54
N LEU A 107 -3.22 5.23 -9.61
CA LEU A 107 -4.36 5.33 -8.68
C LEU A 107 -3.91 5.11 -7.23
N LEU A 108 -3.22 4.02 -6.96
CA LEU A 108 -2.83 3.63 -5.60
C LEU A 108 -1.76 4.57 -5.02
N PHE A 109 -0.81 5.00 -5.86
CA PHE A 109 0.21 5.98 -5.50
C PHE A 109 -0.44 7.30 -5.12
N ASP A 110 -1.40 7.81 -5.90
CA ASP A 110 -2.11 9.04 -5.57
C ASP A 110 -2.87 8.94 -4.25
N LEU A 111 -3.50 7.79 -3.98
CA LEU A 111 -4.20 7.58 -2.71
C LEU A 111 -3.27 7.73 -1.51
N VAL A 112 -2.09 7.10 -1.51
CA VAL A 112 -1.21 7.11 -0.33
C VAL A 112 -0.29 8.33 -0.28
N CYS A 113 0.18 8.82 -1.42
CA CYS A 113 1.12 9.94 -1.45
C CYS A 113 0.43 11.29 -1.38
N HIS A 114 -0.83 11.42 -1.82
CA HIS A 114 -1.50 12.72 -1.98
C HIS A 114 -2.83 12.87 -1.25
N GLU A 115 -3.49 11.78 -0.84
CA GLU A 115 -4.83 11.87 -0.21
C GLU A 115 -4.93 11.30 1.20
N PHE A 116 -4.32 10.15 1.48
CA PHE A 116 -4.47 9.47 2.76
C PHE A 116 -3.29 9.71 3.69
N CYS A 117 -3.57 9.84 4.98
CA CYS A 117 -2.57 10.02 6.04
C CYS A 117 -1.54 11.12 5.69
N GLN A 118 -2.04 12.30 5.32
CA GLN A 118 -1.25 13.46 4.95
C GLN A 118 -0.58 14.10 6.18
N SER A 119 0.43 14.94 5.95
CA SER A 119 1.28 15.48 7.03
C SER A 119 0.55 16.38 8.03
N ASP A 120 -0.57 16.98 7.61
CA ASP A 120 -1.43 17.85 8.39
C ASP A 120 -2.63 17.12 9.00
N ASP A 121 -2.83 15.84 8.66
CA ASP A 121 -3.91 15.04 9.22
C ASP A 121 -3.67 14.74 10.71
N PRO A 122 -4.71 14.86 11.56
CA PRO A 122 -4.60 14.41 12.93
C PRO A 122 -4.47 12.88 12.98
N PRO A 123 -3.77 12.30 13.98
CA PRO A 123 -3.55 10.85 14.06
C PRO A 123 -4.82 9.98 14.04
N ILE A 124 -5.99 10.54 14.38
CA ILE A 124 -7.28 9.84 14.32
C ILE A 124 -7.65 9.44 12.88
N ILE A 125 -7.21 10.20 11.86
CA ILE A 125 -7.47 9.89 10.45
C ILE A 125 -6.86 8.53 10.08
N LEU A 126 -5.69 8.19 10.65
CA LEU A 126 -5.09 6.87 10.45
C LEU A 126 -6.00 5.74 10.97
N GLN A 127 -6.72 5.95 12.07
CA GLN A 127 -7.64 4.94 12.61
C GLN A 127 -8.82 4.67 11.67
N GLU A 128 -9.30 5.71 11.00
CA GLU A 128 -10.40 5.66 10.04
C GLU A 128 -9.94 5.03 8.71
N GLN A 129 -8.69 5.27 8.30
CA GLN A 129 -8.14 4.83 7.02
C GLN A 129 -7.33 3.52 7.08
N LYS A 130 -7.18 2.90 8.25
CA LYS A 130 -6.23 1.77 8.43
C LYS A 130 -6.50 0.55 7.55
N THR A 131 -7.76 0.22 7.28
CA THR A 131 -8.13 -0.93 6.44
C THR A 131 -7.80 -0.65 4.98
N VAL A 132 -8.25 0.48 4.45
CA VAL A 132 -7.97 0.88 3.07
C VAL A 132 -6.48 1.07 2.82
N LEU A 133 -5.75 1.68 3.76
CA LEU A 133 -4.28 1.81 3.68
C LEU A 133 -3.60 0.45 3.68
N ALA A 134 -4.06 -0.51 4.48
CA ALA A 134 -3.49 -1.85 4.51
C ALA A 134 -3.66 -2.54 3.15
N SER A 135 -4.86 -2.48 2.56
CA SER A 135 -5.12 -3.03 1.24
C SER A 135 -4.30 -2.34 0.15
N VAL A 136 -4.24 -1.00 0.13
CA VAL A 136 -3.49 -0.24 -0.86
C VAL A 136 -1.98 -0.53 -0.78
N PHE A 137 -1.38 -0.50 0.41
CA PHE A 137 0.04 -0.82 0.57
C PHE A 137 0.35 -2.28 0.26
N SER A 138 -0.56 -3.21 0.55
CA SER A 138 -0.41 -4.61 0.17
C SER A 138 -0.29 -4.75 -1.35
N VAL A 139 -1.19 -4.11 -2.10
CA VAL A 139 -1.18 -4.17 -3.57
C VAL A 139 0.05 -3.46 -4.14
N LEU A 140 0.38 -2.27 -3.65
CA LEU A 140 1.58 -1.54 -4.07
C LEU A 140 2.86 -2.34 -3.80
N SER A 141 2.98 -2.98 -2.64
CA SER A 141 4.12 -3.83 -2.30
C SER A 141 4.25 -5.01 -3.28
N THR A 142 3.15 -5.67 -3.62
CA THR A 142 3.15 -6.78 -4.59
C THR A 142 3.52 -6.32 -6.00
N ILE A 143 2.97 -5.19 -6.47
CA ILE A 143 3.35 -4.59 -7.77
C ILE A 143 4.83 -4.21 -7.75
N TYR A 144 5.32 -3.63 -6.65
CA TYR A 144 6.72 -3.25 -6.46
C TYR A 144 7.65 -4.48 -6.48
N ALA A 145 7.28 -5.58 -5.83
CA ALA A 145 8.06 -6.82 -5.87
C ALA A 145 8.09 -7.46 -7.27
N SER A 146 7.05 -7.22 -8.07
CA SER A 146 6.91 -7.75 -9.44
C SER A 146 7.64 -6.91 -10.50
N GLN A 147 8.53 -6.01 -10.08
CA GLN A 147 9.25 -5.00 -10.88
C GLN A 147 10.10 -5.52 -12.04
N ALA A 148 10.38 -6.82 -12.14
CA ALA A 148 11.38 -7.36 -13.06
C ALA A 148 11.16 -6.98 -14.54
N GLU A 149 9.93 -6.59 -14.92
CA GLU A 149 9.55 -6.31 -16.32
C GLU A 149 8.95 -4.90 -16.57
N GLN A 150 8.79 -4.05 -15.55
CA GLN A 150 8.00 -2.81 -15.65
C GLN A 150 8.88 -1.55 -15.83
N GLU A 151 8.75 -0.85 -16.97
CA GLU A 151 9.52 0.38 -17.25
C GLU A 151 8.97 1.62 -16.53
N TYR A 152 7.66 1.68 -16.25
CA TYR A 152 7.04 2.85 -15.61
C TYR A 152 7.46 3.05 -14.13
N LEU A 153 7.80 1.97 -13.43
CA LEU A 153 8.29 2.00 -12.05
C LEU A 153 9.77 2.39 -11.93
N LYS A 154 10.55 2.34 -13.03
CA LYS A 154 11.98 2.67 -13.02
C LYS A 154 12.28 4.15 -12.81
N THR A 155 11.24 4.97 -12.62
CA THR A 155 11.42 6.38 -12.33
C THR A 155 11.81 6.53 -10.86
N GLU A 156 13.07 6.81 -10.57
CA GLU A 156 13.61 7.06 -9.21
C GLU A 156 12.88 8.17 -8.40
N LYS A 157 11.84 8.79 -8.97
CA LYS A 157 11.00 9.82 -8.35
C LYS A 157 9.86 9.25 -7.51
N VAL A 158 9.57 7.95 -7.59
CA VAL A 158 8.42 7.34 -6.87
C VAL A 158 8.77 6.84 -5.48
N ASP A 159 10.02 6.43 -5.24
CA ASP A 159 10.41 5.80 -3.96
C ASP A 159 10.32 6.78 -2.78
N LEU A 160 10.78 8.02 -2.94
CA LEU A 160 10.85 8.97 -1.82
C LEU A 160 9.47 9.40 -1.29
N PRO A 161 8.46 9.73 -2.14
CA PRO A 161 7.10 9.95 -1.68
C PRO A 161 6.47 8.75 -0.97
N LEU A 162 6.75 7.52 -1.43
CA LEU A 162 6.26 6.30 -0.79
C LEU A 162 6.91 6.07 0.58
N ILE A 163 8.23 6.24 0.67
CA ILE A 163 8.96 6.19 1.95
C ILE A 163 8.38 7.20 2.93
N ASP A 164 8.11 8.43 2.48
CA ASP A 164 7.51 9.44 3.34
C ASP A 164 6.12 9.02 3.83
N SER A 165 5.27 8.51 2.94
CA SER A 165 3.95 7.98 3.29
C SER A 165 4.00 6.85 4.32
N LEU A 166 4.88 5.87 4.12
CA LEU A 166 5.05 4.74 5.04
C LEU A 166 5.57 5.19 6.41
N ILE A 167 6.49 6.16 6.44
CA ILE A 167 6.99 6.72 7.69
C ILE A 167 5.89 7.53 8.41
N ARG A 168 5.05 8.28 7.69
CA ARG A 168 3.91 9.00 8.28
C ARG A 168 2.94 8.05 8.98
N VAL A 169 2.67 6.88 8.39
CA VAL A 169 1.87 5.83 9.02
C VAL A 169 2.49 5.44 10.35
N PHE A 170 3.78 5.10 10.40
CA PHE A 170 4.45 4.73 11.65
C PHE A 170 4.39 5.82 12.73
N GLN A 171 4.60 7.09 12.33
CA GLN A 171 4.51 8.23 13.24
C GLN A 171 3.10 8.37 13.84
N ASN A 172 2.08 8.29 12.99
CA ASN A 172 0.69 8.39 13.43
C ASN A 172 0.27 7.21 14.30
N MET A 173 0.76 5.99 14.04
CA MET A 173 0.55 4.83 14.91
C MET A 173 1.09 5.06 16.32
N GLU A 174 2.31 5.59 16.44
CA GLU A 174 2.93 5.89 17.73
C GLU A 174 2.12 6.92 18.51
N HIS A 175 1.58 7.93 17.83
CA HIS A 175 0.69 8.93 18.43
C HIS A 175 -0.66 8.36 18.90
N CYS A 176 -1.24 7.42 18.15
CA CYS A 176 -2.45 6.71 18.54
C CYS A 176 -2.25 5.88 19.81
N GLN A 177 -1.13 5.16 19.90
CA GLN A 177 -0.80 4.34 21.07
C GLN A 177 -0.58 5.19 22.32
N LYS A 178 0.19 6.28 22.22
CA LYS A 178 0.47 7.19 23.35
C LYS A 178 -0.78 7.87 23.93
N LYS A 179 -1.81 8.15 23.11
CA LYS A 179 -3.07 8.73 23.60
C LYS A 179 -3.92 7.73 24.38
N SER A 180 -3.92 6.46 23.96
CA SER A 180 -4.63 5.36 24.65
C SER A 180 -4.07 5.11 26.05
N GLU A 181 -2.75 5.12 26.22
CA GLU A 181 -2.10 4.91 27.53
C GLU A 181 -2.39 6.05 28.54
N ASN A 182 -2.63 7.26 28.05
CA ASN A 182 -2.89 8.43 28.89
C ASN A 182 -4.36 8.61 29.29
N SER A 183 -5.31 7.89 28.69
CA SER A 183 -6.75 7.99 29.01
C SER A 183 -7.21 6.95 30.03
N THR A 184 -6.46 6.77 31.11
CA THR A 184 -6.91 5.95 32.25
C THR A 184 -7.89 6.75 33.12
N GLU A 185 -9.10 7.00 32.62
CA GLU A 185 -10.26 7.25 33.48
C GLU A 185 -11.10 5.96 33.55
N PRO A 186 -11.32 5.37 34.73
CA PRO A 186 -12.20 4.24 34.85
C PRO A 186 -13.63 4.79 34.82
N ASN A 187 -14.42 4.44 33.81
CA ASN A 187 -15.82 4.00 33.98
C ASN A 187 -16.54 3.77 32.65
N THR A 188 -17.31 2.67 32.62
CA THR A 188 -18.44 2.35 31.74
C THR A 188 -18.16 2.18 30.24
N GLU A 189 -18.06 0.90 29.81
CA GLU A 189 -18.92 0.25 28.81
C GLU A 189 -18.25 -1.01 28.26
N GLU A 190 -18.83 -2.18 28.51
CA GLU A 190 -18.40 -3.48 27.96
C GLU A 190 -18.46 -3.52 26.42
N THR A 191 -19.08 -2.53 25.77
CA THR A 191 -19.12 -2.35 24.32
C THR A 191 -17.82 -1.77 23.73
N LYS A 192 -17.04 -0.97 24.48
CA LYS A 192 -15.79 -0.37 23.98
C LYS A 192 -14.61 -1.34 23.93
N LYS A 193 -14.72 -2.50 24.58
CA LYS A 193 -13.59 -3.43 24.74
C LYS A 193 -13.35 -4.29 23.50
N SER A 194 -14.39 -4.56 22.68
CA SER A 194 -14.23 -5.30 21.41
C SER A 194 -13.59 -4.43 20.33
N ASP A 195 -14.05 -3.19 20.21
CA ASP A 195 -13.61 -2.28 19.14
C ASP A 195 -12.13 -1.91 19.32
N LEU A 196 -11.68 -1.68 20.56
CA LEU A 196 -10.26 -1.44 20.86
C LEU A 196 -9.36 -2.62 20.48
N THR A 197 -9.83 -3.86 20.62
CA THR A 197 -9.03 -5.06 20.26
C THR A 197 -9.00 -5.31 18.75
N GLN A 198 -10.07 -4.98 18.04
CA GLN A 198 -10.13 -5.08 16.59
C GLN A 198 -9.34 -3.95 15.91
N ASP A 199 -9.40 -2.74 16.46
CA ASP A 199 -8.62 -1.59 16.01
C ASP A 199 -7.12 -1.84 16.12
N ASP A 200 -6.67 -2.42 17.25
CA ASP A 200 -5.27 -2.81 17.46
C ASP A 200 -4.84 -3.90 16.46
N PHE A 201 -5.75 -4.83 16.12
CA PHE A 201 -5.49 -5.86 15.11
C PHE A 201 -5.27 -5.28 13.71
N HIS A 202 -6.16 -4.41 13.22
CA HIS A 202 -6.02 -3.80 11.89
C HIS A 202 -4.81 -2.87 11.81
N LEU A 203 -4.51 -2.14 12.88
CA LEU A 203 -3.28 -1.35 12.97
C LEU A 203 -2.04 -2.23 12.90
N LYS A 204 -2.04 -3.38 13.58
CA LYS A 204 -0.94 -4.33 13.49
C LYS A 204 -0.74 -4.85 12.06
N ILE A 205 -1.83 -5.21 11.37
CA ILE A 205 -1.78 -5.61 9.95
C ILE A 205 -1.15 -4.49 9.11
N LEU A 206 -1.65 -3.25 9.25
CA LEU A 206 -1.12 -2.11 8.52
C LEU A 206 0.38 -1.90 8.79
N LYS A 207 0.81 -2.03 10.05
CA LYS A 207 2.22 -1.93 10.42
C LYS A 207 3.06 -3.01 9.76
N ASP A 208 2.63 -4.26 9.82
CA ASP A 208 3.37 -5.40 9.28
C ASP A 208 3.54 -5.24 7.76
N ILE A 209 2.46 -4.88 7.04
CA ILE A 209 2.49 -4.59 5.59
C ILE A 209 3.39 -3.38 5.29
N SER A 210 3.30 -2.31 6.08
CA SER A 210 4.11 -1.10 5.87
C SER A 210 5.60 -1.37 6.10
N CYS A 211 5.94 -2.21 7.09
CA CYS A 211 7.31 -2.63 7.35
C CYS A 211 7.87 -3.46 6.20
N GLU A 212 7.10 -4.44 5.72
CA GLU A 212 7.48 -5.26 4.58
C GLU A 212 7.72 -4.39 3.34
N PHE A 213 6.75 -3.52 3.01
CA PHE A 213 6.86 -2.67 1.84
C PHE A 213 8.04 -1.71 1.93
N LEU A 214 8.24 -1.05 3.07
CA LEU A 214 9.39 -0.17 3.28
C LEU A 214 10.70 -0.93 3.16
N SER A 215 10.76 -2.17 3.64
CA SER A 215 11.95 -3.01 3.52
C SER A 215 12.25 -3.34 2.05
N ASN A 216 11.22 -3.61 1.24
CA ASN A 216 11.37 -3.88 -0.19
C ASN A 216 11.92 -2.64 -0.92
N ILE A 217 11.41 -1.45 -0.59
CA ILE A 217 11.92 -0.19 -1.15
C ILE A 217 13.38 0.03 -0.72
N PHE A 218 13.71 -0.18 0.55
CA PHE A 218 15.09 0.04 1.03
C PHE A 218 16.12 -0.89 0.37
N GLN A 219 15.72 -2.10 -0.05
CA GLN A 219 16.60 -3.03 -0.76
C GLN A 219 16.94 -2.58 -2.19
N THR A 220 16.05 -1.83 -2.83
CA THR A 220 16.18 -1.38 -4.22
C THR A 220 16.69 0.06 -4.34
N LEU A 221 16.72 0.81 -3.23
CA LEU A 221 17.21 2.18 -3.21
C LEU A 221 18.64 2.29 -3.76
N THR A 222 18.87 3.39 -4.48
CA THR A 222 20.20 3.75 -5.00
C THR A 222 20.84 4.85 -4.17
N LYS A 223 22.16 4.99 -4.29
CA LYS A 223 22.92 6.07 -3.65
C LYS A 223 22.44 7.43 -4.13
N GLU A 224 22.09 7.55 -5.41
CA GLU A 224 21.54 8.77 -6.00
C GLU A 224 20.21 9.16 -5.33
N THR A 225 19.29 8.20 -5.18
CA THR A 225 17.98 8.43 -4.53
C THR A 225 18.14 8.82 -3.06
N VAL A 226 19.02 8.14 -2.31
CA VAL A 226 19.31 8.51 -0.91
C VAL A 226 19.92 9.91 -0.82
N SER A 227 20.89 10.25 -1.66
CA SER A 227 21.50 11.58 -1.69
C SER A 227 20.50 12.68 -1.99
N ARG A 228 19.58 12.43 -2.93
CA ARG A 228 18.48 13.35 -3.26
C ARG A 228 17.51 13.49 -2.10
N GLY A 229 17.06 12.39 -1.51
CA GLY A 229 16.15 12.40 -0.37
C GLY A 229 16.68 13.21 0.82
N LEU A 230 17.99 13.13 1.10
CA LEU A 230 18.64 13.93 2.13
C LEU A 230 18.65 15.43 1.79
N LYS A 231 19.00 15.79 0.55
CA LYS A 231 19.03 17.19 0.08
C LYS A 231 17.65 17.83 0.11
N GLU A 232 16.62 17.08 -0.24
CA GLU A 232 15.22 17.53 -0.29
C GLU A 232 14.52 17.45 1.08
N GLY A 233 15.22 16.95 2.13
CA GLY A 233 14.67 16.80 3.49
C GLY A 233 13.63 15.68 3.63
N GLN A 234 13.40 14.91 2.58
CA GLN A 234 12.53 13.73 2.58
C GLN A 234 13.12 12.60 3.42
N LEU A 235 14.45 12.51 3.50
CA LEU A 235 15.18 11.69 4.45
C LEU A 235 15.92 12.58 5.45
N ASN A 236 15.83 12.24 6.73
CA ASN A 236 16.53 12.91 7.82
C ASN A 236 16.61 11.99 9.03
N LYS A 237 17.32 12.41 10.09
CA LYS A 237 17.50 11.62 11.31
C LYS A 237 16.19 11.11 11.90
N GLN A 238 15.21 11.98 12.07
CA GLN A 238 13.93 11.63 12.68
C GLN A 238 13.18 10.57 11.86
N LYS A 239 13.11 10.75 10.54
CA LYS A 239 12.44 9.82 9.63
C LYS A 239 13.15 8.47 9.58
N CYS A 240 14.47 8.46 9.44
CA CYS A 240 15.25 7.23 9.45
C CYS A 240 15.17 6.51 10.81
N SER A 241 15.19 7.23 11.94
CA SER A 241 15.00 6.63 13.26
C SER A 241 13.61 5.98 13.40
N CYS A 242 12.55 6.65 12.94
CA CYS A 242 11.20 6.10 12.96
C CYS A 242 11.09 4.82 12.11
N ALA A 243 11.67 4.82 10.91
CA ALA A 243 11.75 3.63 10.07
C ALA A 243 12.49 2.48 10.78
N PHE A 244 13.68 2.73 11.33
CA PHE A 244 14.50 1.69 11.95
C PHE A 244 13.85 1.10 13.21
N GLN A 245 13.16 1.93 14.00
CA GLN A 245 12.38 1.46 15.17
C GLN A 245 11.32 0.44 14.79
N ASN A 246 10.70 0.57 13.61
CA ASN A 246 9.65 -0.31 13.16
C ASN A 246 10.17 -1.51 12.37
N LEU A 247 11.27 -1.35 11.63
CA LEU A 247 11.89 -2.42 10.84
C LEU A 247 12.69 -3.41 11.70
N LEU A 248 13.29 -2.97 12.81
CA LEU A 248 14.10 -3.82 13.67
C LEU A 248 13.24 -4.59 14.70
N PRO A 249 13.63 -5.84 15.04
CA PRO A 249 14.81 -6.57 14.55
C PRO A 249 14.56 -7.37 13.26
N LEU A 250 13.33 -7.43 12.76
CA LEU A 250 12.92 -8.36 11.71
C LEU A 250 13.65 -8.15 10.37
N TYR A 251 13.86 -6.89 9.98
CA TYR A 251 14.52 -6.50 8.73
C TYR A 251 15.94 -5.97 8.95
N SER A 252 16.67 -6.53 9.93
CA SER A 252 18.04 -6.08 10.27
C SER A 252 18.99 -6.00 9.08
N PRO A 253 19.09 -7.01 8.18
CA PRO A 253 19.99 -6.94 7.03
C PRO A 253 19.72 -5.75 6.11
N VAL A 254 18.43 -5.44 5.87
CA VAL A 254 18.01 -4.31 5.04
C VAL A 254 18.42 -2.98 5.67
N VAL A 255 18.22 -2.84 6.98
CA VAL A 255 18.61 -1.63 7.73
C VAL A 255 20.13 -1.47 7.75
N GLU A 256 20.88 -2.56 7.92
CA GLU A 256 22.35 -2.54 7.88
C GLU A 256 22.88 -2.12 6.51
N ASP A 257 22.33 -2.65 5.43
CA ASP A 257 22.74 -2.30 4.07
C ASP A 257 22.38 -0.85 3.72
N PHE A 258 21.19 -0.40 4.13
CA PHE A 258 20.81 1.01 4.01
C PHE A 258 21.77 1.92 4.80
N ILE A 259 22.19 1.54 6.02
CA ILE A 259 23.17 2.30 6.80
C ILE A 259 24.54 2.34 6.11
N LYS A 260 25.00 1.23 5.51
CA LYS A 260 26.26 1.22 4.75
C LYS A 260 26.19 2.21 3.59
N MET A 261 25.08 2.20 2.84
CA MET A 261 24.82 3.14 1.76
C MET A 261 24.78 4.59 2.29
N LEU A 262 24.07 4.82 3.39
CA LEU A 262 23.95 6.13 4.00
C LEU A 262 25.30 6.66 4.48
N HIS A 263 26.17 5.82 5.04
CA HIS A 263 27.51 6.22 5.48
C HIS A 263 28.39 6.73 4.32
N GLU A 264 28.18 6.23 3.10
CA GLU A 264 28.86 6.74 1.92
C GLU A 264 28.33 8.11 1.45
N VAL A 265 27.06 8.42 1.71
CA VAL A 265 26.39 9.64 1.27
C VAL A 265 26.45 10.76 2.33
N ASP A 266 26.20 10.41 3.59
CA ASP A 266 26.26 11.26 4.77
C ASP A 266 26.73 10.44 5.99
N LYS A 267 28.04 10.48 6.21
CA LYS A 267 28.69 9.76 7.32
C LYS A 267 28.17 10.21 8.69
N ALA A 268 27.96 11.51 8.90
CA ALA A 268 27.58 12.03 10.20
C ALA A 268 26.20 11.52 10.59
N LEU A 269 25.25 11.54 9.66
CA LEU A 269 23.91 11.01 9.90
C LEU A 269 23.93 9.50 10.14
N ALA A 270 24.72 8.74 9.39
CA ALA A 270 24.84 7.29 9.57
C ALA A 270 25.42 6.93 10.95
N ASP A 271 26.45 7.63 11.41
CA ASP A 271 27.07 7.41 12.72
C ASP A 271 26.08 7.75 13.85
N ASP A 272 25.36 8.87 13.75
CA ASP A 272 24.28 9.26 14.66
C ASP A 272 23.17 8.21 14.78
N LEU A 273 22.77 7.59 13.66
CA LEU A 273 21.76 6.53 13.64
C LEU A 273 22.30 5.25 14.28
N LYS A 274 23.55 4.85 14.00
CA LYS A 274 24.16 3.68 14.66
C LYS A 274 24.24 3.85 16.17
N GLU A 275 24.49 5.06 16.67
CA GLU A 275 24.47 5.33 18.11
C GLU A 275 23.08 5.13 18.72
N SER A 276 22.03 5.49 17.97
CA SER A 276 20.64 5.36 18.40
C SER A 276 20.14 3.90 18.39
N PHE A 277 20.78 3.02 17.61
CA PHE A 277 20.40 1.60 17.48
C PHE A 277 21.61 0.68 17.70
N PRO A 278 21.95 0.35 18.96
CA PRO A 278 23.12 -0.48 19.28
C PRO A 278 23.12 -1.87 18.65
N SER A 279 21.95 -2.42 18.30
CA SER A 279 21.83 -3.69 17.57
C SER A 279 22.55 -3.68 16.23
N LEU A 280 22.71 -2.51 15.61
CA LEU A 280 23.38 -2.31 14.32
C LEU A 280 24.91 -2.19 14.45
N LYS A 281 25.45 -2.18 15.67
CA LYS A 281 26.90 -2.13 15.93
C LYS A 281 27.54 -3.53 15.98
N VAL A 282 26.74 -4.60 16.06
CA VAL A 282 27.22 -5.96 16.32
C VAL A 282 27.26 -6.77 15.03
N GLN A 283 28.19 -6.44 14.13
CA GLN A 283 28.69 -7.36 13.09
C GLN A 283 29.89 -6.70 12.38
N THR A 284 31.09 -6.98 12.88
CA THR A 284 32.38 -6.80 12.19
C THR A 284 33.14 -8.11 12.27
#